data_AF-A0A959P956-F1
#
_entry.id   AF-A0A959P956-F1
#
_cell.length_a   1.000
_cell.length_b   1.000
_cell.length_c   1.000
_cell.angle_alpha   90.00
_cell.angle_beta   90.00
_cell.angle_gamma   90.00
#
_symmetry.space_group_name_H-M   'P 1'
#
loop_
_entity.id
_entity.type
_entity.pdbx_description
1 polymer ?
#
loop_
_entity_poly.entity_id
_entity_poly.type
_entity_poly.pdbx_seq_one_letter_code
_entity_poly.pdbx_strand_id
1 'polypeptide(L)' 'MSSDFPLYRKYVHGASYFRIDSEDQCVERQIVGSRHIEHVIHARQYPEKVLIRNLINLVPPAVESSPEEFEAVK' A
#
# COMPACT_ATOMS: atom_id res chain seq x y z
N MET A 1 14.96 -11.39 -3.96
CA MET A 1 15.32 -10.01 -3.61
C MET A 1 14.86 -9.80 -2.19
N SER A 2 15.77 -9.57 -1.25
CA SER A 2 15.41 -9.27 0.15
C SER A 2 14.98 -7.82 0.19
N SER A 3 13.68 -7.56 0.03
CA SER A 3 13.12 -6.25 0.38
C SER A 3 13.01 -6.20 1.90
N ASP A 4 13.71 -5.26 2.53
CA ASP A 4 13.53 -4.98 3.95
C ASP A 4 12.15 -4.33 4.12
N PHE A 5 11.22 -5.07 4.71
CA PHE A 5 9.91 -4.55 5.10
C PHE A 5 10.04 -3.70 6.38
N PRO A 6 9.19 -2.68 6.58
CA PRO A 6 8.06 -2.32 5.73
C PRO A 6 8.44 -1.51 4.49
N LEU A 7 7.72 -1.74 3.39
CA LEU A 7 7.80 -0.91 2.18
C LEU A 7 6.62 0.06 2.14
N TYR A 8 6.87 1.29 1.73
CA TYR A 8 5.84 2.33 1.61
C TYR A 8 5.59 2.64 0.14
N ARG A 9 4.32 2.58 -0.26
CA ARG A 9 3.87 2.84 -1.64
C ARG A 9 2.66 3.77 -1.63
N LYS A 10 2.41 4.43 -2.75
CA LYS A 10 1.17 5.17 -3.00
C LYS A 10 0.77 5.03 -4.47
N TYR A 11 -0.50 5.28 -4.77
CA TYR A 11 -0.90 5.50 -6.15
C TYR A 11 -0.58 6.92 -6.60
N VAL A 12 -0.22 7.10 -7.87
CA VAL A 12 0.17 8.40 -8.45
C VAL A 12 -0.86 9.51 -8.25
N HIS A 13 -2.15 9.18 -8.13
CA HIS A 13 -3.22 10.13 -7.90
C HIS A 13 -3.34 10.58 -6.43
N GLY A 14 -2.52 10.02 -5.52
CA GLY A 14 -2.46 10.43 -4.12
C GLY A 14 -3.70 10.12 -3.29
N ALA A 15 -4.55 9.18 -3.73
CA ALA A 15 -5.77 8.81 -2.98
C ALA A 15 -5.63 7.51 -2.20
N SER A 16 -4.60 6.70 -2.45
CA SER A 16 -4.31 5.48 -1.70
C SER A 16 -2.84 5.43 -1.34
N TYR A 17 -2.56 5.14 -0.07
CA TYR A 17 -1.24 4.97 0.51
C TYR A 17 -1.17 3.59 1.14
N PHE A 18 -0.04 2.92 1.00
CA PHE A 18 0.15 1.54 1.39
C PHE A 18 1.41 1.41 2.24
N ARG A 19 1.28 0.68 3.35
CA ARG A 19 2.40 0.14 4.11
C ARG A 19 2.38 -1.37 3.95
N ILE A 20 3.38 -1.92 3.28
CA ILE A 20 3.51 -3.36 3.04
C ILE A 20 4.40 -3.91 4.14
N ASP A 21 3.81 -4.70 5.02
CA ASP A 21 4.47 -5.25 6.20
C ASP A 21 5.17 -6.59 5.89
N SER A 22 4.73 -7.30 4.83
CA SER A 22 5.35 -8.50 4.29
C SER A 22 4.85 -8.80 2.87
N GLU A 23 5.31 -9.90 2.26
CA GLU A 23 4.81 -10.33 0.94
C GLU A 23 3.31 -10.67 0.91
N ASP A 24 2.69 -10.95 2.07
CA ASP A 24 1.27 -11.35 2.18
C ASP A 24 0.43 -10.42 3.07
N GLN A 25 1.01 -9.31 3.56
CA GLN A 25 0.30 -8.37 4.41
C GLN A 25 0.63 -6.92 4.08
N CYS A 26 -0.40 -6.10 3.93
CA CYS A 26 -0.26 -4.65 3.86
C CYS A 26 -1.43 -3.92 4.53
N VAL A 27 -1.23 -2.64 4.82
CA VAL A 27 -2.26 -1.71 5.25
C VAL A 27 -2.43 -0.66 4.16
N GLU A 28 -3.66 -0.47 3.68
CA GLU A 28 -4.03 0.64 2.80
C GLU A 28 -4.73 1.72 3.61
N ARG A 29 -4.35 2.98 3.38
CA ARG A 29 -5.08 4.16 3.81
C ARG A 29 -5.56 4.91 2.58
N GLN A 30 -6.88 4.98 2.43
CA GLN A 30 -7.54 5.59 1.28
C GLN A 30 -8.23 6.89 1.68
N ILE A 31 -8.07 7.92 0.85
CA ILE A 31 -8.77 9.20 0.94
C ILE A 31 -10.03 9.10 0.07
N VAL A 32 -11.21 9.19 0.69
CA VAL A 32 -12.52 9.15 0.02
C VAL A 32 -13.31 10.41 0.38
N GLY A 33 -13.22 11.41 -0.49
CA GLY A 33 -13.81 12.73 -0.23
C GLY A 33 -13.14 13.39 0.98
N SER A 34 -13.90 13.61 2.05
CA SER A 34 -13.39 14.18 3.32
C SER A 34 -13.08 13.11 4.38
N ARG A 35 -13.19 11.82 4.04
CA ARG A 35 -12.98 10.71 4.97
C ARG A 35 -11.72 9.95 4.62
N HIS A 36 -11.12 9.36 5.66
CA HIS A 36 -10.04 8.40 5.54
C HIS A 36 -10.56 7.01 5.90
N ILE A 37 -10.13 6.01 5.15
CA ILE A 37 -10.49 4.61 5.37
C ILE A 37 -9.20 3.82 5.47
N GLU A 38 -9.04 3.05 6.54
CA GLU A 38 -7.93 2.11 6.70
C GLU A 38 -8.41 0.68 6.43
N HIS A 39 -7.69 -0.03 5.58
CA HIS A 39 -7.93 -1.42 5.24
C HIS A 39 -6.69 -2.25 5.55
N VAL A 40 -6.82 -3.24 6.42
CA VAL A 40 -5.78 -4.25 6.64
C VAL A 40 -6.01 -5.38 5.64
N ILE A 41 -5.09 -5.55 4.71
CA ILE A 41 -5.14 -6.53 3.64
C ILE A 41 -4.27 -7.72 4.04
N HIS A 42 -4.89 -8.89 4.12
CA HIS A 42 -4.20 -10.17 4.27
C HIS A 42 -4.38 -10.97 2.99
N ALA A 43 -3.30 -11.32 2.32
CA ALA A 43 -3.32 -11.94 1.01
C ALA A 43 -3.65 -13.44 1.05
N ARG A 44 -4.89 -13.75 1.44
CA ARG A 44 -5.42 -15.12 1.50
C ARG A 44 -5.86 -15.61 0.12
N GLN A 45 -6.37 -14.71 -0.73
CA GLN A 45 -6.82 -15.05 -2.08
C GLN A 45 -5.87 -14.45 -3.11
N TYR A 46 -5.96 -14.98 -4.33
CA TYR A 46 -5.10 -14.58 -5.44
C TYR A 46 -5.14 -13.08 -5.76
N PRO A 47 -6.31 -12.39 -5.74
CA PRO A 47 -6.37 -10.96 -6.04
C PRO A 47 -5.51 -10.11 -5.09
N GLU A 48 -5.59 -10.35 -3.79
CA GLU A 48 -4.79 -9.62 -2.81
C GLU A 48 -3.29 -9.92 -2.96
N LYS A 49 -2.91 -11.18 -3.25
CA LYS A 49 -1.52 -11.55 -3.54
C LYS A 49 -0.97 -10.76 -4.73
N VAL A 50 -1.76 -10.66 -5.79
CA VAL A 50 -1.40 -9.88 -6.99
C VAL A 50 -1.27 -8.40 -6.65
N LEU A 51 -2.19 -7.85 -5.85
CA LEU A 51 -2.11 -6.46 -5.39
C LEU A 51 -0.82 -6.18 -4.65
N ILE A 52 -0.48 -6.97 -3.62
CA ILE A 52 0.75 -6.75 -2.83
C ILE A 52 1.99 -6.92 -3.73
N ARG A 53 1.99 -7.94 -4.59
CA ARG A 53 3.09 -8.17 -5.54
C ARG A 53 3.27 -6.99 -6.50
N ASN A 54 2.19 -6.42 -7.00
CA ASN A 54 2.22 -5.24 -7.86
C ASN A 54 2.78 -4.02 -7.13
N LEU A 55 2.38 -3.81 -5.88
CA LEU A 55 2.89 -2.71 -5.04
C LEU A 55 4.40 -2.86 -4.75
N ILE A 56 4.85 -4.07 -4.40
CA ILE A 56 6.29 -4.37 -4.17
C ILE A 56 7.10 -4.04 -5.42
N ASN A 57 6.60 -4.46 -6.59
CA ASN A 57 7.27 -4.29 -7.88
C ASN A 57 7.05 -2.93 -8.55
N LEU A 58 6.34 -1.99 -7.90
CA LEU A 58 6.03 -0.67 -8.45
C LEU A 58 5.32 -0.74 -9.82
N VAL A 59 4.41 -1.70 -9.97
CA VAL A 59 3.57 -1.80 -11.18
C VAL A 59 2.64 -0.59 -11.21
N PRO A 60 2.60 0.20 -12.30
CA PRO A 60 1.71 1.35 -12.40
C PRO A 60 0.25 0.98 -12.07
N PRO A 61 -0.46 1.79 -11.26
CA PRO A 61 -0.14 3.17 -10.87
C PRO A 61 0.67 3.32 -9.56
N ALA A 62 1.31 2.26 -9.06
CA ALA A 62 2.08 2.33 -7.81
C ALA A 62 3.41 3.07 -7.98
N VAL A 63 3.72 3.94 -7.02
CA VAL A 63 5.02 4.61 -6.87
C VAL A 63 5.50 4.51 -5.43
N GLU A 64 6.78 4.78 -5.20
CA GLU A 64 7.33 4.86 -3.85
C GLU A 64 6.70 6.01 -3.07
N SER A 65 6.52 5.79 -1.77
CA SER A 65 6.15 6.83 -0.81
C SER A 65 7.03 6.73 0.42
N SER A 66 6.95 7.74 1.29
CA SER A 66 7.64 7.72 2.57
C SER A 66 6.70 7.31 3.73
N PRO A 67 7.25 6.89 4.89
CA PRO A 67 6.45 6.64 6.09
C PRO A 67 5.64 7.88 6.52
N GLU A 68 6.22 9.07 6.38
CA GLU A 68 5.57 10.34 6.75
C GLU A 68 4.34 10.61 5.89
N GLU A 69 4.41 10.28 4.59
CA GLU A 69 3.25 10.41 3.70
C GLU A 69 2.12 9.46 4.08
N PHE A 70 2.44 8.24 4.53
CA PHE A 70 1.45 7.28 5.00
C PHE A 70 0.80 7.70 6.34
N GLU A 71 1.59 8.23 7.28
CA GLU A 71 1.10 8.71 8.58
C GLU A 71 0.34 10.04 8.52
N ALA A 72 0.54 10.82 7.45
CA ALA A 72 -0.23 12.03 7.21
C ALA A 72 -1.72 11.76 6.91
N VAL A 73 -2.04 10.55 6.43
CA VAL A 73 -3.41 10.12 6.12
C VAL A 73 -4.04 9.50 7.37
N LYS A 74 -5.00 10.18 8.01
CA LYS A 74 -5.66 9.73 9.25
C LYS A 74 -7.07 10.28 9.42
#